data_AF-A0A6J0T063-F1
#
_entry.id   AF-A0A6J0T063-F1
#
_cell.length_a   1.000
_cell.length_b   1.000
_cell.length_c   1.000
_cell.angle_alpha   90.00
_cell.angle_beta   90.00
_cell.angle_gamma   90.00
#
_symmetry.space_group_name_H-M   'P 1'
#
loop_
_entity.id
_entity.type
_entity.pdbx_description
1 polymer ?
#
loop_
_entity_poly.entity_id
_entity_poly.type
_entity_poly.pdbx_seq_one_letter_code
_entity_poly.pdbx_strand_id
1 'polypeptide(L)'
;MSSAPNGRKKRPRSTGSIFQISKTPLHGRDCDRRGSASDGAPKSQRLALDECKMLVQDFNTQVALYRELVISIGDVSVSCLSLRAEMQKTRTKGCEIAYQAHQKLSAISGPEDGEIHPEICRLFIQLQCCLEMYTTEMLKSICLLGSLQLHRKGIETCAAPKIIDSKIEESSEVPILEDTSSSPIDIQQHLWQVSTDIENTERDMREMKNLLSKLRETMPLPLKNQDDSSLLNLTPTPYPLVRRRKRRFFGLCCLVSS
;
A
#
# COMPACT_ATOMS: atom_id res chain seq x y z
N MET A 1 51.91 19.52 16.78
CA MET A 1 52.36 19.81 15.40
C MET A 1 53.02 18.57 14.87
N SER A 2 52.42 17.89 13.89
CA SER A 2 53.08 16.88 13.04
C SER A 2 52.23 16.70 11.79
N SER A 3 52.70 17.31 10.70
CA SER A 3 52.14 17.21 9.35
C SER A 3 52.62 15.93 8.68
N ALA A 4 51.75 15.26 7.91
CA ALA A 4 52.15 14.25 6.94
C ALA A 4 51.48 14.54 5.58
N PRO A 5 52.14 14.21 4.44
CA PRO A 5 52.00 14.96 3.20
C PRO A 5 51.16 14.26 2.11
N ASN A 6 50.65 15.09 1.21
CA ASN A 6 49.97 14.74 -0.04
C ASN A 6 50.83 13.84 -0.95
N GLY A 7 50.23 12.76 -1.46
CA GLY A 7 50.84 11.87 -2.47
C GLY A 7 49.86 11.49 -3.58
N ARG A 8 49.70 12.37 -4.59
CA ARG A 8 48.89 12.14 -5.80
C ARG A 8 49.75 11.37 -6.82
N LYS A 9 49.55 10.05 -6.98
CA LYS A 9 50.25 9.26 -8.01
C LYS A 9 49.60 9.46 -9.39
N LYS A 10 50.41 9.96 -10.34
CA LYS A 10 50.07 10.13 -11.77
C LYS A 10 50.22 8.79 -12.51
N ARG A 11 49.28 8.47 -13.39
CA ARG A 11 49.33 7.35 -14.35
C ARG A 11 50.15 7.77 -15.57
N PRO A 12 51.07 6.93 -16.10
CA PRO A 12 51.89 7.30 -17.26
C PRO A 12 51.09 7.21 -18.57
N ARG A 13 51.31 8.20 -19.45
CA ARG A 13 50.96 8.20 -20.88
C ARG A 13 52.07 7.49 -21.64
N SER A 14 51.71 6.61 -22.58
CA SER A 14 52.63 6.11 -23.61
C SER A 14 52.19 6.63 -24.98
N THR A 15 53.17 7.10 -25.73
CA THR A 15 53.07 7.78 -27.03
C THR A 15 53.51 6.82 -28.13
N GLY A 16 52.80 6.82 -29.26
CA GLY A 16 53.38 6.68 -30.60
C GLY A 16 53.60 5.28 -31.17
N SER A 17 52.92 4.98 -32.27
CA SER A 17 53.53 4.32 -33.43
C SER A 17 52.78 4.71 -34.71
N ILE A 18 53.52 5.30 -35.66
CA ILE A 18 53.13 5.71 -37.02
C ILE A 18 54.02 4.92 -37.97
N PHE A 19 53.45 4.30 -39.02
CA PHE A 19 53.96 4.11 -40.40
C PHE A 19 52.82 3.35 -41.18
N GLN A 20 51.97 3.96 -42.02
CA GLN A 20 52.11 4.38 -43.44
C GLN A 20 52.56 3.23 -44.40
N ILE A 21 51.72 2.71 -45.33
CA ILE A 21 51.48 3.07 -46.76
C ILE A 21 50.77 1.82 -47.37
N SER A 22 49.72 1.80 -48.23
CA SER A 22 49.48 2.40 -49.56
C SER A 22 48.02 2.19 -50.09
N LYS A 23 47.42 3.28 -50.62
CA LYS A 23 46.62 3.50 -51.88
C LYS A 23 45.84 2.36 -52.58
N THR A 24 44.66 2.47 -53.25
CA THR A 24 43.49 3.40 -53.47
C THR A 24 42.52 2.64 -54.47
N PRO A 25 41.46 3.22 -55.09
CA PRO A 25 40.03 3.07 -54.80
C PRO A 25 39.23 2.31 -55.90
N LEU A 26 37.92 2.09 -55.75
CA LEU A 26 36.93 2.14 -56.86
C LEU A 26 35.48 2.15 -56.35
N HIS A 27 34.69 3.00 -57.00
CA HIS A 27 33.29 3.41 -56.82
C HIS A 27 32.23 2.28 -56.83
N GLY A 28 31.09 2.53 -56.14
CA GLY A 28 29.89 1.71 -56.34
C GLY A 28 28.62 2.09 -55.57
N ARG A 29 28.07 3.28 -55.86
CA ARG A 29 26.63 3.64 -55.85
C ARG A 29 25.82 3.67 -54.53
N ASP A 30 25.09 4.78 -54.42
CA ASP A 30 24.02 5.10 -53.49
C ASP A 30 23.02 3.97 -53.20
N CYS A 31 22.73 3.79 -51.92
CA CYS A 31 21.45 3.32 -51.42
C CYS A 31 21.05 4.20 -50.24
N ASP A 32 20.58 5.42 -50.55
CA ASP A 32 19.69 6.17 -49.67
C ASP A 32 18.45 5.30 -49.40
N ARG A 33 18.35 4.70 -48.21
CA ARG A 33 17.10 4.28 -47.57
C ARG A 33 17.36 3.67 -46.20
N ARG A 34 17.06 4.45 -45.17
CA ARG A 34 15.95 4.22 -44.22
C ARG A 34 16.34 4.83 -42.88
N GLY A 35 15.78 6.01 -42.62
CA GLY A 35 15.99 6.74 -41.39
C GLY A 35 15.58 5.94 -40.16
N SER A 36 16.36 6.13 -39.10
CA SER A 36 15.94 6.26 -37.70
C SER A 36 14.75 5.44 -37.25
N ALA A 37 15.00 4.19 -36.89
CA ALA A 37 14.19 3.43 -35.94
C ALA A 37 15.05 3.08 -34.71
N SER A 38 15.44 4.07 -33.91
CA SER A 38 16.17 3.80 -32.65
C SER A 38 16.03 4.90 -31.58
N ASP A 39 15.55 6.10 -31.91
CA ASP A 39 15.47 7.20 -30.94
C ASP A 39 14.12 7.31 -30.19
N GLY A 40 13.22 6.32 -30.38
CA GLY A 40 11.87 6.29 -29.80
C GLY A 40 11.64 5.25 -28.70
N ALA A 41 12.35 4.12 -28.72
CA ALA A 41 12.21 3.03 -27.74
C ALA A 41 12.53 3.46 -26.28
N PRO A 42 13.65 4.15 -26.00
CA PRO A 42 13.96 4.57 -24.62
C PRO A 42 13.03 5.66 -24.09
N LYS A 43 12.44 6.49 -24.97
CA LYS A 43 11.44 7.51 -24.58
C LYS A 43 10.12 6.85 -24.20
N SER A 44 9.66 5.85 -24.94
CA SER A 44 8.43 5.11 -24.64
C SER A 44 8.51 4.33 -23.33
N GLN A 45 9.63 3.67 -23.05
CA GLN A 45 9.83 2.92 -21.80
C GLN A 45 9.86 3.85 -20.59
N ARG A 46 10.51 5.02 -20.71
CA ARG A 46 10.55 6.02 -19.64
C ARG A 46 9.16 6.58 -19.32
N LEU A 47 8.37 6.89 -20.34
CA LEU A 47 6.98 7.34 -20.17
C LEU A 47 6.13 6.28 -19.46
N ALA A 48 6.24 5.00 -19.86
CA ALA A 48 5.53 3.91 -19.20
C ALA A 48 5.94 3.72 -17.73
N LEU A 49 7.23 3.90 -17.41
CA LEU A 49 7.72 3.86 -16.03
C LEU A 49 7.21 5.05 -15.20
N ASP A 50 7.13 6.25 -15.79
CA ASP A 50 6.58 7.43 -15.12
C ASP A 50 5.06 7.31 -14.90
N GLU A 51 4.31 6.76 -15.87
CA GLU A 51 2.90 6.38 -15.69
C GLU A 51 2.72 5.38 -14.53
N CYS A 52 3.55 4.34 -14.47
CA CYS A 52 3.48 3.35 -13.41
C CYS A 52 3.77 3.96 -12.03
N LYS A 53 4.72 4.89 -11.94
CA LYS A 53 5.00 5.64 -10.69
C LYS A 53 3.78 6.42 -10.22
N MET A 54 3.12 7.14 -11.13
CA MET A 54 1.93 7.90 -10.80
C MET A 54 0.82 6.98 -10.28
N LEU A 55 0.58 5.85 -10.94
CA LEU A 55 -0.44 4.89 -10.49
C LEU A 55 -0.15 4.31 -9.10
N VAL A 56 1.11 3.95 -8.81
CA VAL A 56 1.50 3.45 -7.48
C VAL A 56 1.33 4.54 -6.40
N GLN A 57 1.66 5.79 -6.72
CA GLN A 57 1.45 6.93 -5.83
C GLN A 57 -0.03 7.24 -5.60
N ASP A 58 -0.84 7.21 -6.65
CA ASP A 58 -2.28 7.42 -6.59
C ASP A 58 -2.94 6.33 -5.77
N PHE A 59 -2.51 5.07 -5.94
CA PHE A 59 -2.99 3.97 -5.13
C PHE A 59 -2.63 4.16 -3.65
N ASN A 60 -1.39 4.51 -3.33
CA ASN A 60 -0.99 4.82 -1.95
C ASN A 60 -1.85 5.94 -1.33
N THR A 61 -2.23 6.95 -2.12
CA THR A 61 -3.16 7.99 -1.70
C THR A 61 -4.56 7.44 -1.42
N GLN A 62 -5.08 6.53 -2.27
CA GLN A 62 -6.34 5.84 -1.99
C GLN A 62 -6.28 5.00 -0.71
N VAL A 63 -5.16 4.33 -0.44
CA VAL A 63 -4.99 3.58 0.83
C VAL A 63 -5.05 4.51 2.03
N ALA A 64 -4.42 5.67 1.96
CA ALA A 64 -4.45 6.67 3.02
C ALA A 64 -5.87 7.23 3.25
N LEU A 65 -6.57 7.60 2.17
CA LEU A 65 -7.95 8.09 2.24
C LEU A 65 -8.90 7.02 2.79
N TYR A 66 -8.79 5.78 2.32
CA TYR A 66 -9.62 4.68 2.82
C TYR A 66 -9.39 4.46 4.31
N ARG A 67 -8.13 4.49 4.77
CA ARG A 67 -7.79 4.38 6.19
C ARG A 67 -8.44 5.50 7.04
N GLU A 68 -8.45 6.74 6.55
CA GLU A 68 -9.11 7.86 7.24
C GLU A 68 -10.62 7.63 7.38
N LEU A 69 -11.26 7.14 6.32
CA LEU A 69 -12.68 6.76 6.36
C LEU A 69 -12.93 5.59 7.33
N VAL A 70 -12.03 4.60 7.37
CA VAL A 70 -12.11 3.48 8.32
C VAL A 70 -11.99 3.94 9.77
N ILE A 71 -11.11 4.91 10.05
CA ILE A 71 -10.98 5.52 11.39
C ILE A 71 -12.27 6.24 11.79
N SER A 72 -12.98 6.83 10.83
CA SER A 72 -14.23 7.57 11.06
C SER A 72 -15.44 6.66 11.34
N ILE A 73 -15.30 5.33 11.24
CA ILE A 73 -16.39 4.40 11.54
C ILE A 73 -16.71 4.47 13.03
N GLY A 74 -17.97 4.78 13.34
CA GLY A 74 -18.45 4.94 14.72
C GLY A 74 -18.27 6.35 15.28
N ASP A 75 -17.76 7.30 14.48
CA ASP A 75 -17.75 8.72 14.83
C ASP A 75 -19.18 9.28 14.77
N VAL A 76 -19.64 9.84 15.89
CA VAL A 76 -20.97 10.45 16.02
C VAL A 76 -21.13 11.76 15.24
N SER A 77 -20.01 12.39 14.86
CA SER A 77 -19.99 13.65 14.11
C SER A 77 -20.18 13.47 12.60
N VAL A 78 -20.10 12.23 12.09
CA VAL A 78 -20.18 11.92 10.66
C VAL A 78 -21.46 11.14 10.35
N SER A 79 -22.18 11.55 9.30
CA SER A 79 -23.36 10.81 8.84
C SER A 79 -22.97 9.45 8.29
N CYS A 80 -23.53 8.38 8.88
CA CYS A 80 -23.20 7.00 8.54
C CYS A 80 -23.44 6.66 7.06
N LEU A 81 -24.47 7.24 6.43
CA LEU A 81 -24.77 6.99 5.01
C LEU A 81 -23.73 7.65 4.10
N SER A 82 -23.35 8.90 4.39
CA SER A 82 -22.34 9.61 3.61
C SER A 82 -20.96 8.97 3.73
N LEU A 83 -20.59 8.52 4.93
CA LEU A 83 -19.35 7.80 5.17
C LEU A 83 -19.32 6.49 4.37
N ARG A 84 -20.39 5.69 4.42
CA ARG A 84 -20.45 4.44 3.65
C ARG A 84 -20.36 4.65 2.15
N ALA A 85 -21.02 5.68 1.62
CA ALA A 85 -20.93 6.04 0.21
C ALA A 85 -19.49 6.43 -0.20
N GLU A 86 -18.82 7.28 0.59
CA GLU A 86 -17.42 7.65 0.30
C GLU A 86 -16.45 6.48 0.50
N MET A 87 -16.69 5.61 1.48
CA MET A 87 -15.94 4.36 1.65
C MET A 87 -16.06 3.47 0.41
N GLN A 88 -17.28 3.22 -0.09
CA GLN A 88 -17.50 2.43 -1.29
C GLN A 88 -16.79 3.05 -2.51
N LYS A 89 -16.96 4.35 -2.73
CA LYS A 89 -16.36 5.08 -3.85
C LYS A 89 -14.83 5.03 -3.80
N THR A 90 -14.24 5.31 -2.64
CA THR A 90 -12.79 5.23 -2.42
C THR A 90 -12.31 3.80 -2.62
N ARG A 91 -13.07 2.81 -2.13
CA ARG A 91 -12.73 1.40 -2.26
C ARG A 91 -12.65 0.94 -3.72
N THR A 92 -13.73 1.19 -4.48
CA THR A 92 -13.82 0.83 -5.89
C THR A 92 -12.73 1.50 -6.72
N LYS A 93 -12.48 2.80 -6.49
CA LYS A 93 -11.39 3.52 -7.16
C LYS A 93 -10.01 2.94 -6.78
N GLY A 94 -9.79 2.62 -5.51
CA GLY A 94 -8.56 1.99 -5.05
C GLY A 94 -8.29 0.64 -5.72
N CYS A 95 -9.33 -0.20 -5.87
CA CYS A 95 -9.21 -1.48 -6.58
C CYS A 95 -8.81 -1.28 -8.05
N GLU A 96 -9.48 -0.36 -8.76
CA GLU A 96 -9.18 -0.07 -10.17
C GLU A 96 -7.72 0.38 -10.36
N ILE A 97 -7.26 1.36 -9.55
CA ILE A 97 -5.89 1.88 -9.66
C ILE A 97 -4.87 0.78 -9.32
N ALA A 98 -5.14 -0.07 -8.33
CA ALA A 98 -4.26 -1.20 -7.99
C ALA A 98 -4.08 -2.17 -9.17
N TYR A 99 -5.16 -2.53 -9.84
CA TYR A 99 -5.11 -3.39 -11.03
C TYR A 99 -4.32 -2.74 -12.17
N GLN A 100 -4.57 -1.45 -12.45
CA GLN A 100 -3.83 -0.72 -13.47
C GLN A 100 -2.34 -0.62 -13.14
N ALA A 101 -2.00 -0.32 -11.88
CA ALA A 101 -0.62 -0.25 -11.41
C ALA A 101 0.10 -1.59 -11.62
N HIS A 102 -0.51 -2.71 -11.22
CA HIS A 102 0.04 -4.04 -11.43
C HIS A 102 0.21 -4.38 -12.92
N GLN A 103 -0.79 -4.08 -13.75
CA GLN A 103 -0.74 -4.36 -15.19
C GLN A 103 0.40 -3.58 -15.87
N LYS A 104 0.52 -2.28 -15.58
CA LYS A 104 1.57 -1.42 -16.12
C LYS A 104 2.95 -1.84 -15.61
N LEU A 105 3.06 -2.16 -14.32
CA LEU A 105 4.30 -2.63 -13.71
C LEU A 105 4.78 -3.94 -14.33
N SER A 106 3.87 -4.90 -14.53
CA SER A 106 4.17 -6.19 -15.17
C SER A 106 4.57 -6.03 -16.64
N ALA A 107 4.01 -5.03 -17.34
CA ALA A 107 4.34 -4.77 -18.74
C ALA A 107 5.75 -4.16 -18.92
N ILE A 108 6.23 -3.39 -17.94
CA ILE A 108 7.57 -2.77 -17.99
C ILE A 108 8.67 -3.65 -17.37
N SER A 109 8.31 -4.72 -16.64
CA SER A 109 9.23 -5.64 -15.97
C SER A 109 9.67 -6.82 -16.85
N GLY A 110 9.69 -6.64 -18.18
CA GLY A 110 9.83 -7.72 -19.18
C GLY A 110 10.99 -8.72 -18.96
N PRO A 111 10.94 -9.87 -19.66
CA PRO A 111 11.82 -11.03 -19.44
C PRO A 111 13.25 -10.86 -19.97
N GLU A 112 13.62 -9.64 -20.35
CA GLU A 112 14.86 -9.38 -21.05
C GLU A 112 16.04 -9.66 -20.12
N ASP A 113 17.01 -10.45 -20.59
CA ASP A 113 18.30 -10.83 -19.98
C ASP A 113 19.20 -9.64 -19.53
N GLY A 114 18.63 -8.45 -19.35
CA GLY A 114 19.27 -7.24 -18.85
C GLY A 114 19.08 -7.03 -17.35
N GLU A 115 19.93 -6.17 -16.79
CA GLU A 115 19.78 -5.69 -15.41
C GLU A 115 18.41 -5.01 -15.22
N ILE A 116 17.58 -5.58 -14.36
CA ILE A 116 16.30 -4.98 -13.97
C ILE A 116 16.57 -3.62 -13.35
N HIS A 117 15.95 -2.58 -13.91
CA HIS A 117 16.14 -1.22 -13.44
C HIS A 117 15.73 -1.13 -11.95
N PRO A 118 16.59 -0.61 -11.05
CA PRO A 118 16.35 -0.65 -9.60
C PRO A 118 15.06 0.07 -9.17
N GLU A 119 14.62 1.03 -9.98
CA GLU A 119 13.35 1.72 -9.77
C GLU A 119 12.13 0.82 -9.95
N ILE A 120 12.17 -0.16 -10.86
CA ILE A 120 11.10 -1.14 -11.05
C ILE A 120 10.98 -1.99 -9.77
N CYS A 121 12.11 -2.42 -9.21
CA CYS A 121 12.13 -3.14 -7.92
C CYS A 121 11.50 -2.32 -6.79
N ARG A 122 11.80 -1.01 -6.71
CA ARG A 122 11.16 -0.12 -5.73
C ARG A 122 9.65 -0.03 -5.92
N LEU A 123 9.18 0.03 -7.17
CA LEU A 123 7.74 0.04 -7.47
C LEU A 123 7.05 -1.26 -7.06
N PHE A 124 7.68 -2.42 -7.27
CA PHE A 124 7.16 -3.70 -6.78
C PHE A 124 7.01 -3.70 -5.26
N ILE A 125 8.05 -3.29 -4.54
CA ILE A 125 8.02 -3.21 -3.07
C ILE A 125 6.92 -2.24 -2.62
N GLN A 126 6.84 -1.05 -3.23
CA GLN A 126 5.86 -0.05 -2.84
C GLN A 126 4.42 -0.53 -3.10
N LEU A 127 4.16 -1.11 -4.27
CA LEU A 127 2.84 -1.65 -4.61
C LEU A 127 2.45 -2.83 -3.70
N GLN A 128 3.40 -3.71 -3.39
CA GLN A 128 3.20 -4.80 -2.43
C GLN A 128 2.79 -4.27 -1.06
N CYS A 129 3.56 -3.33 -0.51
CA CYS A 129 3.26 -2.72 0.78
C CYS A 129 1.89 -2.02 0.76
N CYS A 130 1.56 -1.31 -0.32
CA CYS A 130 0.25 -0.66 -0.45
C CYS A 130 -0.89 -1.69 -0.45
N LEU A 131 -0.77 -2.80 -1.18
CA LEU A 131 -1.79 -3.87 -1.22
C LEU A 131 -1.96 -4.55 0.16
N GLU A 132 -0.86 -4.83 0.86
CA GLU A 132 -0.90 -5.41 2.21
C GLU A 132 -1.58 -4.49 3.22
N MET A 133 -1.25 -3.19 3.18
CA MET A 133 -1.93 -2.20 4.00
C MET A 133 -3.41 -2.11 3.62
N TYR A 134 -3.73 -2.03 2.33
CA TYR A 134 -5.10 -1.85 1.86
C TYR A 134 -6.01 -3.01 2.22
N THR A 135 -5.54 -4.24 2.03
CA THR A 135 -6.28 -5.46 2.46
C THR A 135 -6.48 -5.51 3.97
N THR A 136 -5.51 -5.02 4.76
CA THR A 136 -5.64 -4.91 6.22
C THR A 136 -6.69 -3.85 6.61
N GLU A 137 -6.70 -2.69 5.95
CA GLU A 137 -7.72 -1.66 6.20
C GLU A 137 -9.12 -2.12 5.77
N MET A 138 -9.24 -2.88 4.67
CA MET A 138 -10.50 -3.54 4.30
C MET A 138 -10.98 -4.50 5.40
N LEU A 139 -10.10 -5.35 5.93
CA LEU A 139 -10.44 -6.26 7.01
C LEU A 139 -10.93 -5.51 8.26
N LYS A 140 -10.24 -4.43 8.65
CA LYS A 140 -10.67 -3.58 9.77
C LYS A 140 -12.07 -3.00 9.52
N SER A 141 -12.33 -2.52 8.30
CA SER A 141 -13.64 -1.96 7.95
C SER A 141 -14.77 -2.99 8.07
N ILE A 142 -14.54 -4.23 7.63
CA ILE A 142 -15.48 -5.35 7.79
C ILE A 142 -15.77 -5.61 9.27
N CYS A 143 -14.73 -5.72 10.09
CA CYS A 143 -14.88 -5.99 11.52
C CYS A 143 -15.62 -4.86 12.26
N LEU A 144 -15.30 -3.60 11.95
CA LEU A 144 -15.92 -2.44 12.58
C LEU A 144 -17.40 -2.31 12.19
N LEU A 145 -17.71 -2.41 10.89
CA LEU A 145 -19.09 -2.37 10.41
C LEU A 145 -19.91 -3.54 10.98
N GLY A 146 -19.35 -4.75 11.02
CA GLY A 146 -20.01 -5.92 11.61
C GLY A 146 -20.27 -5.77 13.11
N SER A 147 -19.33 -5.19 13.86
CA SER A 147 -19.51 -4.96 15.30
C SER A 147 -20.63 -3.95 15.60
N LEU A 148 -20.74 -2.89 14.79
CA LEU A 148 -21.82 -1.90 14.91
C LEU A 148 -23.20 -2.49 14.57
N GLN A 149 -23.28 -3.44 13.61
CA GLN A 149 -24.52 -4.17 13.34
C GLN A 149 -24.98 -4.98 14.56
N LEU A 150 -24.05 -5.66 15.24
CA LEU A 150 -24.36 -6.51 16.41
C LEU A 150 -24.81 -5.68 17.61
N HIS A 151 -24.19 -4.54 17.87
CA HIS A 151 -24.59 -3.65 18.97
C HIS A 151 -26.04 -3.15 18.79
N ARG A 152 -26.44 -2.81 17.56
CA ARG A 152 -27.81 -2.39 17.25
C ARG A 152 -28.82 -3.52 17.43
N LYS A 153 -28.44 -4.76 17.08
CA LYS A 153 -29.29 -5.94 17.29
C LYS A 153 -29.43 -6.33 18.77
N GLY A 154 -28.37 -6.12 19.57
CA GLY A 154 -28.37 -6.39 21.01
C GLY A 154 -29.28 -5.45 21.81
N ILE A 155 -29.42 -4.19 21.37
CA ILE A 155 -30.35 -3.22 21.97
C ILE A 155 -31.81 -3.68 21.80
N GLU A 156 -32.16 -4.40 20.74
CA GLU A 156 -33.53 -4.88 20.52
C GLU A 156 -33.86 -6.23 21.18
N THR A 157 -32.88 -7.11 21.39
CA THR A 157 -33.10 -8.38 22.13
C THR A 157 -33.15 -8.25 23.64
N CYS A 158 -32.80 -7.08 24.20
CA CYS A 158 -32.99 -6.76 25.61
C CYS A 158 -34.34 -6.06 25.89
N ALA A 159 -35.25 -5.98 24.92
CA ALA A 159 -36.66 -5.79 25.20
C ALA A 159 -37.28 -7.15 25.53
N ALA A 160 -37.09 -7.61 26.77
CA ALA A 160 -37.71 -8.82 27.29
C ALA A 160 -39.23 -8.84 27.00
N PRO A 161 -39.83 -9.99 26.69
CA PRO A 161 -41.29 -10.12 26.67
C PRO A 161 -41.82 -9.75 28.05
N LYS A 162 -42.54 -8.63 28.16
CA LYS A 162 -43.32 -8.30 29.35
C LYS A 162 -44.45 -9.33 29.48
N ILE A 163 -44.15 -10.48 30.08
CA ILE A 163 -45.14 -11.31 30.75
C ILE A 163 -45.20 -10.77 32.18
N ILE A 164 -46.16 -9.89 32.46
CA ILE A 164 -46.83 -9.77 33.77
C ILE A 164 -48.22 -9.23 33.46
N ASP A 165 -49.18 -10.12 33.58
CA ASP A 165 -50.60 -9.82 33.72
C ASP A 165 -50.83 -9.53 35.22
N SER A 166 -51.07 -8.26 35.60
CA SER A 166 -51.63 -7.88 36.91
C SER A 166 -52.01 -6.39 36.94
N LYS A 167 -53.24 -6.15 37.36
CA LYS A 167 -53.98 -4.88 37.56
C LYS A 167 -53.22 -3.76 38.32
N ILE A 168 -53.56 -2.50 37.96
CA ILE A 168 -53.66 -1.26 38.79
C ILE A 168 -52.39 -0.88 39.58
N GLU A 169 -51.75 0.29 39.44
CA GLU A 169 -52.21 1.65 39.80
C GLU A 169 -51.13 2.70 39.41
N GLU A 170 -51.57 3.96 39.38
CA GLU A 170 -50.96 5.26 39.07
C GLU A 170 -49.56 5.60 39.65
N SER A 171 -48.59 6.06 38.82
CA SER A 171 -47.50 6.99 39.24
C SER A 171 -46.68 7.62 38.09
N SER A 172 -46.94 8.92 37.85
CA SER A 172 -46.10 10.05 37.37
C SER A 172 -45.01 9.92 36.26
N GLU A 173 -45.31 10.56 35.11
CA GLU A 173 -44.56 11.57 34.30
C GLU A 173 -43.07 11.86 34.64
N VAL A 174 -42.09 12.04 33.71
CA VAL A 174 -42.05 12.46 32.29
C VAL A 174 -40.82 11.82 31.60
N PRO A 175 -40.86 11.52 30.28
CA PRO A 175 -39.73 11.05 29.48
C PRO A 175 -38.94 12.20 28.84
N ILE A 176 -37.59 12.15 28.83
CA ILE A 176 -36.79 12.98 27.92
C ILE A 176 -36.41 12.16 26.70
N LEU A 177 -37.11 12.54 25.65
CA LEU A 177 -37.15 12.08 24.28
C LEU A 177 -35.89 12.60 23.56
N GLU A 178 -35.06 11.70 23.03
CA GLU A 178 -34.26 12.03 21.83
C GLU A 178 -34.86 11.30 20.64
N ASP A 179 -35.35 12.13 19.74
CA ASP A 179 -36.15 11.83 18.56
C ASP A 179 -35.31 11.03 17.57
N THR A 180 -35.56 9.73 17.46
CA THR A 180 -35.32 9.03 16.21
C THR A 180 -36.49 8.10 15.98
N SER A 181 -37.58 8.68 15.47
CA SER A 181 -38.72 7.94 14.92
C SER A 181 -38.30 7.21 13.62
N SER A 182 -37.31 6.32 13.68
CA SER A 182 -37.07 5.40 12.58
C SER A 182 -38.18 4.34 12.63
N SER A 183 -38.98 4.27 11.57
CA SER A 183 -39.99 3.22 11.45
C SER A 183 -39.29 1.85 11.45
N PRO A 184 -39.96 0.76 11.88
CA PRO A 184 -39.38 -0.59 11.84
C PRO A 184 -38.84 -0.99 10.45
N ILE A 185 -39.41 -0.42 9.38
CA ILE A 185 -38.98 -0.60 7.98
C ILE A 185 -37.60 0.04 7.73
N ASP A 186 -37.35 1.25 8.23
CA ASP A 186 -36.09 1.98 7.99
C ASP A 186 -34.89 1.32 8.69
N ILE A 187 -35.13 0.74 9.88
CA ILE A 187 -34.10 0.00 10.63
C ILE A 187 -33.69 -1.26 9.87
N GLN A 188 -34.67 -2.00 9.33
CA GLN A 188 -34.42 -3.20 8.54
C GLN A 188 -33.64 -2.85 7.26
N GLN A 189 -34.06 -1.85 6.49
CA GLN A 189 -33.37 -1.43 5.26
C GLN A 189 -31.92 -1.00 5.52
N HIS A 190 -31.68 -0.25 6.61
CA HIS A 190 -30.33 0.15 6.99
C HIS A 190 -29.45 -1.06 7.33
N LEU A 191 -29.97 -2.06 8.05
CA LEU A 191 -29.21 -3.27 8.39
C LEU A 191 -28.84 -4.08 7.14
N TRP A 192 -29.80 -4.25 6.22
CA TRP A 192 -29.56 -4.92 4.93
C TRP A 192 -28.48 -4.21 4.13
N GLN A 193 -28.51 -2.87 4.07
CA GLN A 193 -27.50 -2.10 3.35
C GLN A 193 -26.09 -2.29 3.92
N VAL A 194 -25.92 -2.27 5.25
CA VAL A 194 -24.60 -2.49 5.86
C VAL A 194 -24.10 -3.92 5.58
N SER A 195 -24.98 -4.92 5.54
CA SER A 195 -24.59 -6.29 5.19
C SER A 195 -24.08 -6.39 3.75
N THR A 196 -24.78 -5.75 2.81
CA THR A 196 -24.32 -5.63 1.42
C THR A 196 -22.96 -4.91 1.32
N ASP A 197 -22.75 -3.85 2.10
CA ASP A 197 -21.48 -3.12 2.11
C ASP A 197 -20.31 -3.99 2.63
N ILE A 198 -20.57 -4.82 3.65
CA ILE A 198 -19.61 -5.80 4.18
C ILE A 198 -19.28 -6.86 3.11
N GLU A 199 -20.28 -7.50 2.51
CA GLU A 199 -20.09 -8.54 1.49
C GLU A 199 -19.30 -8.02 0.27
N ASN A 200 -19.59 -6.79 -0.15
CA ASN A 200 -18.86 -6.12 -1.22
C ASN A 200 -17.40 -5.88 -0.83
N THR A 201 -17.15 -5.41 0.40
CA THR A 201 -15.78 -5.23 0.91
C THR A 201 -15.01 -6.54 0.99
N GLU A 202 -15.67 -7.62 1.41
CA GLU A 202 -15.05 -8.95 1.46
C GLU A 202 -14.67 -9.47 0.08
N ARG A 203 -15.53 -9.25 -0.93
CA ARG A 203 -15.24 -9.59 -2.32
C ARG A 203 -14.00 -8.85 -2.81
N ASP A 204 -14.00 -7.52 -2.67
CA ASP A 204 -12.90 -6.66 -3.09
C ASP A 204 -11.60 -7.03 -2.35
N MET A 205 -11.68 -7.36 -1.05
CA MET A 205 -10.52 -7.82 -0.28
C MET A 205 -9.95 -9.14 -0.82
N ARG A 206 -10.79 -10.11 -1.17
CA ARG A 206 -10.32 -11.37 -1.79
C ARG A 206 -9.63 -11.09 -3.13
N GLU A 207 -10.20 -10.20 -3.93
CA GLU A 207 -9.60 -9.77 -5.19
C GLU A 207 -8.24 -9.09 -5.00
N MET A 208 -8.13 -8.15 -4.05
CA MET A 208 -6.86 -7.49 -3.74
C MET A 208 -5.81 -8.46 -3.18
N LYS A 209 -6.21 -9.47 -2.39
CA LYS A 209 -5.32 -10.57 -1.97
C LYS A 209 -4.84 -11.41 -3.15
N ASN A 210 -5.72 -11.72 -4.09
CA ASN A 210 -5.34 -12.43 -5.31
C ASN A 210 -4.37 -11.61 -6.17
N LEU A 211 -4.58 -10.29 -6.26
CA LEU A 211 -3.66 -9.38 -6.95
C LEU A 211 -2.30 -9.32 -6.26
N LEU A 212 -2.25 -9.31 -4.93
CA LEU A 212 -1.01 -9.39 -4.15
C LEU A 212 -0.25 -10.70 -4.41
N SER A 213 -0.95 -11.84 -4.48
CA SER A 213 -0.33 -13.11 -4.86
C SER A 213 0.28 -13.04 -6.26
N LYS A 214 -0.46 -12.52 -7.25
CA LYS A 214 0.04 -12.32 -8.62
C LYS A 214 1.26 -11.41 -8.68
N LEU A 215 1.25 -10.30 -7.91
CA LEU A 215 2.38 -9.37 -7.84
C LEU A 215 3.66 -10.06 -7.32
N ARG A 216 3.53 -10.94 -6.31
CA ARG A 216 4.67 -11.70 -5.76
C ARG A 216 5.19 -12.73 -6.76
N GLU A 217 4.31 -13.31 -7.57
CA GLU A 217 4.70 -14.24 -8.64
C GLU A 217 5.47 -13.55 -9.77
N THR A 218 5.07 -12.33 -10.14
CA THR A 218 5.70 -11.52 -11.21
C THR A 218 6.90 -10.70 -10.73
N MET A 219 7.24 -10.76 -9.45
CA MET A 219 8.30 -9.96 -8.86
C MET A 219 9.69 -10.37 -9.40
N PRO A 220 10.57 -9.40 -9.71
CA PRO A 220 11.97 -9.63 -10.07
C PRO A 220 12.70 -10.62 -9.15
N LEU A 221 13.51 -11.53 -9.74
CA LEU A 221 14.32 -12.51 -9.00
C LEU A 221 15.19 -11.91 -7.87
N PRO A 222 15.81 -10.72 -8.01
CA PRO A 222 16.55 -10.09 -6.91
C PRO A 222 15.71 -9.82 -5.65
N LEU A 223 14.39 -9.69 -5.80
CA LEU A 223 13.46 -9.52 -4.69
C LEU A 223 12.93 -10.88 -4.20
N LYS A 224 12.58 -11.79 -5.11
CA LYS A 224 12.03 -13.12 -4.77
C LYS A 224 12.98 -13.96 -3.91
N ASN A 225 14.28 -13.91 -4.18
CA ASN A 225 15.28 -14.66 -3.42
C ASN A 225 15.54 -14.12 -1.99
N GLN A 226 15.08 -12.91 -1.66
CA GLN A 226 15.19 -12.35 -0.30
C GLN A 226 14.12 -12.90 0.64
N ASP A 227 12.92 -13.17 0.13
CA ASP A 227 11.83 -13.71 0.93
C ASP A 227 12.09 -15.18 1.34
N ASP A 228 12.68 -15.99 0.45
CA ASP A 228 12.97 -17.41 0.72
C ASP A 228 14.21 -17.62 1.62
N SER A 229 15.24 -16.76 1.50
CA SER A 229 16.48 -16.89 2.29
C SER A 229 16.32 -16.49 3.77
N SER A 230 15.22 -15.81 4.10
CA SER A 230 14.94 -15.25 5.43
C SER A 230 14.11 -16.18 6.32
N LEU A 231 13.38 -17.15 5.75
CA LEU A 231 12.43 -17.99 6.50
C LEU A 231 13.02 -19.31 7.04
N LEU A 232 14.22 -19.72 6.61
CA LEU A 232 14.84 -20.99 7.03
C LEU A 232 16.07 -20.85 7.95
N ASN A 233 16.39 -19.65 8.45
CA ASN A 233 17.44 -19.44 9.45
C ASN A 233 16.90 -19.09 10.84
N LEU A 234 15.68 -19.54 11.18
CA LEU A 234 15.20 -19.62 12.56
C LEU A 234 15.67 -20.93 13.19
N THR A 235 16.98 -21.15 13.26
CA THR A 235 17.50 -21.91 14.40
C THR A 235 17.50 -20.97 15.60
N PRO A 236 16.99 -21.39 16.77
CA PRO A 236 16.84 -20.51 17.92
C PRO A 236 18.21 -20.16 18.48
N THR A 237 18.79 -19.05 18.06
CA THR A 237 19.96 -18.46 18.72
C THR A 237 19.50 -17.90 20.08
N PRO A 238 20.12 -18.30 21.21
CA PRO A 238 19.57 -18.04 22.54
C PRO A 238 19.85 -16.62 23.08
N TYR A 239 20.09 -15.63 22.21
CA TYR A 239 20.40 -14.27 22.66
C TYR A 239 19.72 -13.20 21.79
N PRO A 240 18.91 -12.29 22.37
CA PRO A 240 18.33 -11.19 21.60
C PRO A 240 19.44 -10.16 21.29
N LEU A 241 19.59 -9.82 20.01
CA LEU A 241 20.44 -8.70 19.56
C LEU A 241 19.80 -7.37 19.98
N VAL A 242 20.09 -6.94 21.21
CA VAL A 242 19.72 -5.62 21.72
C VAL A 242 20.39 -4.54 20.88
N ARG A 243 19.60 -3.81 20.09
CA ARG A 243 20.03 -2.60 19.40
C ARG A 243 20.44 -1.57 20.44
N ARG A 244 21.75 -1.37 20.66
CA ARG A 244 22.26 -0.31 21.55
C ARG A 244 21.86 1.06 21.00
N ARG A 245 20.83 1.67 21.57
CA ARG A 245 20.52 3.10 21.40
C ARG A 245 21.63 3.89 22.10
N LYS A 246 22.40 4.66 21.34
CA LYS A 246 23.47 5.55 21.87
C LYS A 246 22.83 6.56 22.83
N ARG A 247 22.89 6.29 24.15
CA ARG A 247 22.49 7.25 25.19
C ARG A 247 23.39 8.48 25.06
N ARG A 248 22.80 9.65 24.77
CA ARG A 248 23.45 10.93 25.05
C ARG A 248 23.41 11.09 26.57
N PHE A 249 24.59 11.17 27.19
CA PHE A 249 24.71 11.49 28.61
C PHE A 249 24.19 12.91 28.83
N PHE A 250 23.08 13.05 29.55
CA PHE A 250 22.79 14.27 30.29
C PHE A 250 23.16 13.98 31.74
N GLY A 251 24.23 14.62 32.20
CA GLY A 251 24.67 14.57 33.60
C GLY A 251 23.68 15.30 34.48
N LEU A 252 23.13 14.60 35.47
CA LEU A 252 22.46 15.17 36.62
C LEU A 252 22.99 14.44 37.85
N CYS A 253 23.99 15.03 38.49
CA CYS A 253 24.46 14.62 39.80
C CYS A 253 23.58 15.31 40.85
N CYS A 254 22.60 14.59 41.41
CA CYS A 254 22.03 14.94 42.70
C CYS A 254 22.72 14.07 43.76
N LEU A 255 23.72 14.65 44.43
CA LEU A 255 24.26 14.10 45.67
C LEU A 255 23.23 14.33 46.77
N VAL A 256 22.63 13.24 47.27
CA VAL A 256 21.92 13.24 48.55
C VAL A 256 22.98 13.00 49.62
N SER A 257 23.18 14.00 50.48
CA SER A 257 23.94 13.89 51.72
C SER A 257 23.22 12.99 52.71
N SER A 258 23.98 12.08 53.33
CA SER A 258 23.81 11.59 54.70
C SER A 258 25.19 11.27 55.27
#